data_AF-A0A133UFU1-F1
#
_entry.id   AF-A0A133UFU1-F1
#
_cell.length_a   1.000
_cell.length_b   1.000
_cell.length_c   1.000
_cell.angle_alpha   90.00
_cell.angle_beta   90.00
_cell.angle_gamma   90.00
#
_symmetry.space_group_name_H-M   'P 1'
#
loop_
_entity.id
_entity.type
_entity.pdbx_description
1 polymer ?
#
loop_
_entity_poly.entity_id
_entity_poly.type
_entity_poly.pdbx_seq_one_letter_code
_entity_poly.pdbx_strand_id
1 'polypeptide(L)'
;MSESRKIAVLIADVVKSREIDDREGLQENLKEELERVSKESENLVSTPSIMRGDEIEVAHENALGCFLQFERLEDILFPHRLKGGIGIGTFDTGIRENVSEMDGPAFHLARDALKESKKLEGDP
;
A
#
# COMPACT_ATOMS: atom_id res chain seq x y z
N MET A 1 -4.99 -30.73 -6.28
CA MET A 1 -4.67 -29.66 -5.32
C MET A 1 -4.67 -28.38 -6.12
N SER A 2 -5.58 -27.45 -5.82
CA SER A 2 -5.50 -26.11 -6.42
C SER A 2 -4.23 -25.45 -5.90
N GLU A 3 -3.31 -25.03 -6.76
CA GLU A 3 -2.16 -24.24 -6.32
C GLU A 3 -2.68 -22.94 -5.71
N SER A 4 -2.34 -22.67 -4.45
CA SER A 4 -2.67 -21.40 -3.82
C SER A 4 -1.83 -20.29 -4.47
N ARG A 5 -2.49 -19.43 -5.26
CA ARG A 5 -1.85 -18.29 -5.92
C ARG A 5 -1.27 -17.33 -4.88
N LYS A 6 -0.01 -16.94 -5.05
CA LYS A 6 0.63 -15.90 -4.26
C LYS A 6 0.51 -14.53 -4.93
N ILE A 7 0.42 -13.50 -4.10
CA ILE A 7 0.44 -12.09 -4.47
C ILE A 7 1.43 -11.35 -3.57
N ALA A 8 1.77 -10.12 -3.94
CA ALA A 8 2.45 -9.18 -3.07
C ALA A 8 1.49 -8.04 -2.69
N VAL A 9 1.51 -7.64 -1.42
CA VAL A 9 0.70 -6.55 -0.89
C VAL A 9 1.64 -5.51 -0.30
N LEU A 10 1.45 -4.25 -0.69
CA LEU A 10 2.03 -3.08 -0.05
C LEU A 10 0.98 -2.46 0.86
N ILE A 11 1.34 -2.18 2.11
CA ILE A 11 0.60 -1.30 3.00
C ILE A 11 1.54 -0.17 3.41
N ALA A 12 1.18 1.07 3.11
CA ALA A 12 1.97 2.25 3.41
C ALA A 12 1.16 3.27 4.20
N ASP A 13 1.83 4.12 4.97
CA ASP A 13 1.23 5.16 5.80
C ASP A 13 2.09 6.42 5.79
N VAL A 14 1.46 7.59 5.78
CA VAL A 14 2.20 8.87 5.76
C VAL A 14 2.61 9.23 7.18
N VAL A 15 3.91 9.46 7.36
CA VAL A 15 4.48 9.79 8.66
C VAL A 15 3.96 11.16 9.12
N LYS A 16 3.37 11.20 10.33
CA LYS A 16 2.86 12.42 10.96
C LYS A 16 1.84 13.18 10.10
N SER A 17 1.02 12.48 9.32
CA SER A 17 0.03 13.08 8.43
C SER A 17 -1.00 14.01 9.08
N ARG A 18 -1.18 13.90 10.40
CA ARG A 18 -2.04 14.79 11.20
C ARG A 18 -1.41 16.16 11.47
N GLU A 19 -0.09 16.28 11.32
CA GLU A 19 0.69 17.52 11.49
C GLU A 19 0.87 18.27 10.16
N ILE A 20 0.43 17.70 9.04
CA ILE A 20 0.49 18.33 7.73
C ILE A 20 -0.60 19.39 7.66
N ASP A 21 -0.26 20.62 7.24
CA ASP A 21 -1.21 21.73 7.14
C ASP A 21 -2.24 21.49 6.02
N ASP A 22 -1.79 21.11 4.83
CA ASP A 22 -2.65 20.80 3.67
C ASP A 22 -2.93 19.29 3.54
N ARG A 23 -3.75 18.77 4.45
CA ARG A 23 -4.13 17.35 4.45
C ARG A 23 -5.05 16.98 3.30
N GLU A 24 -5.86 17.92 2.83
CA GLU A 24 -6.81 17.70 1.75
C GLU A 24 -6.07 17.57 0.42
N GLY A 25 -5.14 18.48 0.12
CA GLY A 25 -4.29 18.39 -1.07
C GLY A 25 -3.43 17.13 -1.09
N LEU A 26 -2.91 16.70 0.07
CA LEU A 26 -2.21 15.41 0.19
C LEU A 26 -3.10 14.23 -0.21
N GLN A 27 -4.35 14.20 0.28
CA GLN A 27 -5.29 13.14 -0.07
C GLN A 27 -5.69 13.16 -1.54
N GLU A 28 -5.82 14.33 -2.14
CA GLU A 28 -6.09 14.47 -3.58
C GLU A 28 -4.91 13.92 -4.42
N ASN A 29 -3.67 14.31 -4.09
CA ASN A 29 -2.47 13.80 -4.76
C ASN A 29 -2.37 12.27 -4.68
N LEU A 30 -2.67 11.69 -3.50
CA LEU A 30 -2.71 10.24 -3.31
C LEU A 30 -3.77 9.58 -4.20
N LYS A 31 -4.99 10.14 -4.25
CA LYS A 31 -6.07 9.59 -5.09
C LYS A 31 -5.70 9.62 -6.57
N GLU A 32 -5.20 10.75 -7.05
CA GLU A 32 -4.77 10.90 -8.45
C GLU A 32 -3.69 9.89 -8.83
N GLU A 33 -2.73 9.66 -7.93
CA GLU A 33 -1.68 8.68 -8.15
C GLU A 33 -2.25 7.25 -8.19
N LEU A 34 -3.10 6.86 -7.25
CA LEU A 34 -3.72 5.53 -7.27
C LEU A 34 -4.62 5.31 -8.50
N GLU A 35 -5.29 6.36 -8.99
CA GLU A 35 -6.02 6.30 -10.25
C GLU A 35 -5.11 6.09 -11.46
N ARG A 36 -3.93 6.73 -11.50
CA ARG A 36 -2.93 6.51 -12.56
C ARG A 36 -2.41 5.09 -12.52
N VAL A 37 -2.08 4.59 -11.33
CA VAL A 37 -1.60 3.23 -11.11
C VAL A 37 -2.61 2.20 -11.59
N SER A 38 -3.90 2.42 -11.28
CA SER A 38 -5.00 1.58 -11.75
C SER A 38 -5.11 1.51 -13.28
N LYS A 39 -4.70 2.57 -13.99
CA LYS A 39 -4.75 2.66 -15.46
C LYS A 39 -3.47 2.14 -16.13
N GLU A 40 -2.31 2.30 -15.48
CA GLU A 40 -0.99 2.05 -16.07
C GLU A 40 -0.40 0.69 -15.71
N SER A 41 -0.77 0.11 -14.56
CA SER A 41 -0.15 -1.13 -14.07
C SER A 41 -0.83 -2.38 -14.63
N GLU A 42 -0.09 -3.13 -15.44
CA GLU A 42 -0.53 -4.44 -15.96
C GLU A 42 -0.56 -5.55 -14.90
N ASN A 43 0.10 -5.34 -13.75
CA ASN A 43 0.29 -6.36 -12.71
C ASN A 43 -0.54 -6.12 -11.44
N LEU A 44 -1.58 -5.28 -11.50
CA LEU A 44 -2.48 -5.07 -10.36
C LEU A 44 -3.43 -6.26 -10.19
N VAL A 45 -3.62 -6.68 -8.95
CA VAL A 45 -4.58 -7.74 -8.61
C VAL A 45 -5.98 -7.16 -8.38
N SER A 46 -6.05 -5.93 -7.87
CA SER A 46 -7.28 -5.26 -7.46
C SER A 46 -7.06 -3.74 -7.45
N THR A 47 -8.13 -2.95 -7.46
CA THR A 47 -8.06 -1.49 -7.40
C THR A 47 -7.40 -1.07 -6.08
N PRO A 48 -6.30 -0.29 -6.11
CA PRO A 48 -5.67 0.26 -4.91
C PRO A 48 -6.65 1.10 -4.09
N SER A 49 -6.40 1.22 -2.78
CA SER A 49 -7.30 1.96 -1.90
C SER A 49 -6.57 2.81 -0.88
N ILE A 50 -7.23 3.88 -0.43
CA ILE A 50 -6.84 4.67 0.73
C ILE A 50 -7.81 4.36 1.85
N MET A 51 -7.28 3.91 2.98
CA MET A 51 -8.00 3.51 4.17
C MET A 51 -7.67 4.45 5.33
N ARG A 52 -8.64 4.64 6.24
CA ARG A 52 -8.44 5.30 7.55
C ARG A 52 -7.65 6.63 7.53
N GLY A 53 -7.78 7.43 6.46
CA GLY A 53 -7.07 8.69 6.29
C GLY A 53 -6.12 8.66 5.12
N ASP A 54 -4.92 8.14 5.34
CA ASP A 54 -3.75 8.19 4.46
C ASP A 54 -3.01 6.85 4.38
N GLU A 55 -3.62 5.79 4.90
CA GLU A 55 -3.09 4.44 4.77
C GLU A 55 -3.40 3.92 3.35
N ILE A 56 -2.36 3.55 2.62
CA ILE A 56 -2.45 3.13 1.23
C ILE A 56 -2.30 1.61 1.18
N GLU A 57 -3.22 0.93 0.50
CA GLU A 57 -3.14 -0.50 0.23
C GLU A 57 -3.07 -0.76 -1.27
N VAL A 58 -2.12 -1.61 -1.69
CA VAL A 58 -1.92 -1.99 -3.10
C VAL A 58 -1.58 -3.47 -3.19
N ALA A 59 -2.20 -4.20 -4.12
CA ALA A 59 -1.90 -5.61 -4.36
C ALA A 59 -1.42 -5.83 -5.80
N HIS A 60 -0.22 -6.41 -5.93
CA HIS A 60 0.38 -6.77 -7.21
C HIS A 60 0.59 -8.28 -7.32
N GLU A 61 0.74 -8.75 -8.56
CA GLU A 61 1.09 -10.16 -8.83
C GLU A 61 2.48 -10.53 -8.28
N ASN A 62 3.36 -9.55 -8.09
CA ASN A 62 4.72 -9.75 -7.61
C ASN A 62 5.24 -8.55 -6.81
N ALA A 63 6.31 -8.77 -6.04
CA ALA A 63 6.86 -7.77 -5.12
C ALA A 63 7.54 -6.59 -5.83
N LEU A 64 7.99 -6.75 -7.08
CA LEU A 64 8.59 -5.65 -7.84
C LEU A 64 7.56 -4.54 -8.10
N GLY A 65 6.31 -4.90 -8.42
CA GLY A 65 5.22 -3.93 -8.55
C GLY A 65 5.00 -3.12 -7.27
N CYS A 66 4.94 -3.80 -6.12
CA CYS A 66 4.83 -3.13 -4.82
C CYS A 66 6.01 -2.21 -4.51
N PHE A 67 7.25 -2.63 -4.80
CA PHE A 67 8.43 -1.82 -4.55
C PHE A 67 8.46 -0.56 -5.41
N LEU A 68 8.21 -0.69 -6.72
CA LEU A 68 8.15 0.45 -7.63
C LEU A 68 7.01 1.41 -7.27
N GLN A 69 5.88 0.89 -6.81
CA GLN A 69 4.77 1.72 -6.34
C GLN A 69 5.14 2.51 -5.07
N PHE A 70 5.87 1.89 -4.15
CA PHE A 70 6.32 2.56 -2.94
C PHE A 70 7.25 3.73 -3.26
N GLU A 71 8.27 3.52 -4.10
CA GLU A 71 9.19 4.58 -4.55
C GLU A 71 8.45 5.74 -5.23
N ARG A 72 7.50 5.43 -6.12
CA ARG A 72 6.69 6.46 -6.81
C ARG A 72 5.84 7.28 -5.84
N LEU A 73 5.27 6.64 -4.82
CA LEU A 73 4.54 7.36 -3.77
C LEU A 73 5.47 8.24 -2.93
N GLU A 74 6.70 7.80 -2.63
CA GLU A 74 7.69 8.62 -1.92
C GLU A 74 8.05 9.88 -2.71
N ASP A 75 8.26 9.77 -4.02
CA ASP A 75 8.55 10.91 -4.89
C ASP A 75 7.41 11.94 -4.92
N ILE A 76 6.16 11.47 -5.01
CA ILE A 76 4.97 12.33 -5.09
C ILE A 76 4.70 13.04 -3.77
N LEU A 77 5.00 12.39 -2.65
CA LEU A 77 4.69 12.91 -1.32
C LEU A 77 5.82 13.75 -0.72
N PHE A 78 6.97 13.85 -1.38
CA PHE A 78 8.07 14.70 -0.94
C PHE A 78 7.58 16.14 -0.65
N PRO A 79 7.94 16.75 0.50
CA PRO A 79 8.92 16.32 1.49
C PRO A 79 8.37 15.44 2.63
N HIS A 80 7.12 15.00 2.57
CA HIS A 80 6.54 14.07 3.53
C HIS A 80 7.11 12.67 3.34
N ARG A 81 7.24 11.93 4.45
CA ARG A 81 7.81 10.58 4.42
C ARG A 81 6.72 9.53 4.48
N LEU A 82 7.00 8.38 3.88
CA LEU A 82 6.19 7.18 4.01
C LEU A 82 6.87 6.14 4.89
N LYS A 83 6.05 5.31 5.53
CA LYS A 83 6.48 4.00 6.01
C LYS A 83 5.66 2.95 5.31
N GLY A 84 6.33 1.92 4.82
CA GLY A 84 5.68 0.82 4.10
C GLY A 84 6.06 -0.54 4.66
N GLY A 85 5.21 -1.52 4.40
CA GLY A 85 5.49 -2.93 4.56
C GLY A 85 5.02 -3.70 3.32
N ILE A 86 5.87 -4.59 2.82
CA ILE A 86 5.53 -5.50 1.71
C ILE A 86 5.40 -6.92 2.24
N GLY A 87 4.25 -7.54 2.01
CA GLY A 87 3.96 -8.93 2.36
C GLY A 87 3.75 -9.78 1.12
N ILE A 88 4.37 -10.96 1.08
CA ILE A 88 4.23 -11.92 -0.03
C ILE A 88 3.59 -13.18 0.50
N GLY A 89 2.41 -13.53 -0.01
CA GLY A 89 1.65 -14.64 0.52
C GLY A 89 0.42 -14.96 -0.32
N THR A 90 -0.43 -15.83 0.20
CA THR A 90 -1.75 -16.11 -0.38
C THR A 90 -2.75 -15.07 0.10
N PHE A 91 -3.95 -15.12 -0.48
CA PHE A 91 -5.14 -14.39 -0.04
C PHE A 91 -6.23 -15.42 0.24
N ASP A 92 -7.05 -15.15 1.27
CA ASP A 92 -8.09 -16.08 1.74
C ASP A 92 -9.46 -15.74 1.15
N THR A 93 -9.61 -14.52 0.64
CA THR A 93 -10.79 -14.07 -0.09
C THR A 93 -10.76 -14.53 -1.56
N GLY A 94 -11.84 -14.32 -2.31
CA GLY A 94 -11.72 -14.21 -3.76
C GLY A 94 -11.01 -12.90 -4.15
N ILE A 95 -10.61 -12.76 -5.42
CA ILE A 95 -10.23 -11.44 -5.97
C ILE A 95 -11.47 -10.54 -5.96
N ARG A 96 -11.32 -9.32 -5.43
CA ARG A 96 -12.37 -8.30 -5.36
C ARG A 96 -12.00 -7.09 -6.21
N GLU A 97 -12.98 -6.21 -6.44
CA GLU A 97 -12.77 -4.97 -7.18
C GLU A 97 -11.84 -4.02 -6.42
N ASN A 98 -12.05 -3.87 -5.10
CA ASN A 98 -11.24 -3.04 -4.22
C ASN A 98 -10.34 -3.90 -3.34
N VAL A 99 -9.08 -3.50 -3.22
CA VAL A 99 -8.09 -4.25 -2.44
C VAL A 99 -8.44 -4.30 -0.95
N SER A 100 -9.15 -3.29 -0.43
CA SER A 100 -9.62 -3.23 0.95
C SER A 100 -10.71 -4.26 1.30
N GLU A 101 -11.29 -4.91 0.29
CA GLU A 101 -12.24 -6.03 0.44
C GLU A 101 -11.55 -7.40 0.40
N MET A 102 -10.24 -7.42 0.22
CA MET A 102 -9.41 -8.62 0.21
C MET A 102 -8.67 -8.78 1.53
N ASP A 103 -8.35 -10.03 1.88
CA ASP A 103 -7.60 -10.34 3.09
C ASP A 103 -6.83 -11.66 2.94
N GLY A 104 -5.90 -11.92 3.86
CA GLY A 104 -5.18 -13.17 3.98
C GLY A 104 -3.69 -12.99 4.32
N PRO A 105 -2.90 -14.07 4.23
CA PRO A 105 -1.50 -14.06 4.67
C PRO A 105 -0.62 -12.96 4.08
N ALA A 106 -0.81 -12.58 2.81
CA ALA A 106 -0.06 -11.48 2.21
C ALA A 106 -0.33 -10.13 2.92
N PHE A 107 -1.59 -9.86 3.26
CA PHE A 107 -2.03 -8.63 3.94
C PHE A 107 -1.50 -8.60 5.38
N HIS A 108 -1.60 -9.73 6.10
CA HIS A 108 -1.07 -9.84 7.46
C HIS A 108 0.44 -9.58 7.51
N LEU A 109 1.20 -10.16 6.58
CA LEU A 109 2.65 -9.95 6.50
C LEU A 109 3.01 -8.50 6.16
N ALA A 110 2.31 -7.88 5.21
CA ALA A 110 2.52 -6.48 4.86
C ALA A 110 2.24 -5.56 6.07
N ARG A 111 1.16 -5.86 6.80
CA ARG A 111 0.75 -5.14 8.00
C ARG A 111 1.78 -5.25 9.12
N ASP A 112 2.32 -6.44 9.34
CA ASP A 112 3.36 -6.65 10.36
C ASP A 112 4.68 -5.98 9.97
N ALA A 113 5.07 -6.02 8.69
CA ALA A 113 6.22 -5.27 8.20
C ALA A 113 6.06 -3.75 8.41
N LEU A 114 4.87 -3.19 8.16
CA LEU A 114 4.59 -1.78 8.45
C LEU A 114 4.70 -1.47 9.95
N LYS A 115 4.19 -2.35 10.82
CA LYS A 115 4.33 -2.19 12.28
C LYS A 115 5.79 -2.19 12.72
N GLU A 116 6.60 -3.10 12.18
CA GLU A 116 8.04 -3.14 12.49
C GLU A 116 8.77 -1.89 11.98
N SER A 117 8.45 -1.40 10.77
CA SER A 117 8.98 -0.14 10.24
C SER A 117 8.66 1.06 11.15
N LYS A 118 7.47 1.08 11.77
CA LYS A 118 7.09 2.11 12.74
C LYS A 118 7.90 2.05 14.04
N LYS A 119 8.33 0.87 14.50
CA LYS A 119 9.14 0.70 15.72
C LYS A 119 10.61 1.10 15.55
N LEU A 120 11.13 1.06 14.33
CA LEU A 120 12.53 1.45 14.03
C LEU A 120 12.78 2.95 14.24
N GLU A 121 11.73 3.75 14.41
CA GLU A 121 11.84 5.07 15.03
C GLU A 121 11.88 4.90 16.55
N GLY A 122 13.11 4.86 17.08
CA GLY A 122 13.34 5.47 18.38
C GLY A 122 12.93 6.94 18.30
N ASP A 123 11.95 7.29 19.13
CA ASP A 123 11.58 8.63 19.58
C ASP A 123 12.80 9.59 19.59
N PRO A 124 12.81 10.70 18.82
CA PRO A 124 13.61 11.85 19.17
C PRO A 124 13.11 12.51 20.47
#